data_AF-A0A225V678-F1
#
_entry.id   AF-A0A225V678-F1
#
_cell.length_a   1.000
_cell.length_b   1.000
_cell.length_c   1.000
_cell.angle_alpha   90.00
_cell.angle_beta   90.00
_cell.angle_gamma   90.00
#
_symmetry.space_group_name_H-M   'P 1'
#
loop_
_entity.id
_entity.type
_entity.pdbx_description
1 polymer ?
#
loop_
_entity_poly.entity_id
_entity_poly.type
_entity_poly.pdbx_seq_one_letter_code
_entity_poly.pdbx_strand_id
1 'polypeptide(L)'
;MLKAKDRKRRSEYRERRRVEKETLQQQVEELTTIVTEQQKAKNLLVSSTWEMVAKRQLQARLNSEAEQRRLYTAIESRSAVLHKLSGIVQNDLESDTSYGDIKIEPNYQHKRLRVKPSDAEFYEAYLRDLDGIYAQTDEILTVNGLDSTDTAWGDPQRKWKEENTNGYYMYLDKQILPFGFEETSEKLWQVCDLPHRQQDRQAYNGAGDPDNTVAFTFRNTTRLNSGRVVSVLQRVASRRYRTTNRMVIVWRSLAEGEGIFTGMNADETGWAVITPLKSETLMRTCMRYVPMHFTGSLKEEYAVKEFTELVLETGAEETVEITNALGKLLLKDE
;
A
#
# COMPACT_ATOMS: atom_id res chain seq x y z
N MET A 1 -85.54 -20.78 -18.59
CA MET A 1 -84.25 -21.41 -18.17
C MET A 1 -82.99 -20.62 -18.55
N LEU A 2 -82.88 -20.00 -19.73
CA LEU A 2 -81.67 -19.29 -20.19
C LEU A 2 -81.20 -18.13 -19.28
N LYS A 3 -82.13 -17.28 -18.81
CA LYS A 3 -81.80 -16.14 -17.92
C LYS A 3 -81.21 -16.56 -16.56
N ALA A 4 -81.56 -17.75 -16.05
CA ALA A 4 -81.06 -18.25 -14.77
C ALA A 4 -79.63 -18.78 -14.88
N LYS A 5 -79.30 -19.50 -15.98
CA LYS A 5 -77.94 -19.96 -16.27
C LYS A 5 -76.96 -18.79 -16.45
N ASP A 6 -77.40 -17.74 -17.14
CA ASP A 6 -76.58 -16.57 -17.40
C ASP A 6 -76.32 -15.73 -16.13
N ARG A 7 -77.30 -15.66 -15.23
CA ARG A 7 -77.16 -15.02 -13.91
C ARG A 7 -76.17 -15.79 -13.01
N LYS A 8 -76.18 -17.13 -13.07
CA LYS A 8 -75.23 -17.99 -12.35
C LYS A 8 -73.79 -17.79 -12.83
N ARG A 9 -73.57 -17.79 -14.15
CA ARG A 9 -72.26 -17.58 -14.77
C ARG A 9 -71.64 -16.21 -14.43
N ARG A 10 -72.46 -15.14 -14.40
CA ARG A 10 -72.03 -13.81 -13.94
C ARG A 10 -71.73 -13.74 -12.45
N SER A 11 -72.35 -14.58 -11.63
CA SER A 11 -72.06 -14.69 -10.20
C SER A 11 -70.70 -15.36 -9.97
N GLU A 12 -70.46 -16.50 -10.62
CA GLU A 12 -69.21 -17.26 -10.51
C GLU A 12 -68.00 -16.48 -11.05
N TYR A 13 -68.19 -15.67 -12.10
CA TYR A 13 -67.13 -14.79 -12.62
C TYR A 13 -66.79 -13.67 -11.63
N ARG A 14 -67.80 -13.05 -10.99
CA ARG A 14 -67.59 -12.02 -9.97
C ARG A 14 -66.88 -12.57 -8.74
N GLU A 15 -67.23 -13.78 -8.32
CA GLU A 15 -66.58 -14.43 -7.19
C GLU A 15 -65.11 -14.74 -7.48
N ARG A 16 -64.79 -15.29 -8.67
CA ARG A 16 -63.40 -15.52 -9.08
C ARG A 16 -62.57 -14.24 -9.12
N ARG A 17 -63.13 -13.17 -9.67
CA ARG A 17 -62.50 -11.84 -9.70
C ARG A 17 -62.30 -11.26 -8.29
N ARG A 18 -63.19 -11.56 -7.34
CA ARG A 18 -63.03 -11.13 -5.95
C ARG A 18 -61.88 -11.87 -5.28
N VAL A 19 -61.84 -13.20 -5.40
CA VAL A 19 -60.77 -14.03 -4.83
C VAL A 19 -59.41 -13.68 -5.42
N GLU A 20 -59.32 -13.51 -6.74
CA GLU A 20 -58.09 -13.09 -7.44
C GLU A 20 -57.59 -11.74 -6.92
N LYS A 21 -58.50 -10.77 -6.74
CA LYS A 21 -58.16 -9.46 -6.18
C LYS A 21 -57.68 -9.54 -4.73
N GLU A 22 -58.35 -10.34 -3.90
CA GLU A 22 -57.96 -10.56 -2.49
C GLU A 22 -56.57 -11.20 -2.39
N THR A 23 -56.27 -12.18 -3.26
CA THR A 23 -54.98 -12.86 -3.29
C THR A 23 -53.86 -11.92 -3.73
N LEU A 24 -54.09 -11.12 -4.77
CA LEU A 24 -53.11 -10.12 -5.24
C LEU A 24 -52.89 -9.02 -4.19
N GLN A 25 -53.92 -8.62 -3.45
CA GLN A 25 -53.77 -7.66 -2.35
C GLN A 25 -52.89 -8.22 -1.23
N GLN A 26 -53.06 -9.49 -0.85
CA GLN A 26 -52.18 -10.15 0.13
C GLN A 26 -50.73 -10.22 -0.36
N GLN A 27 -50.50 -10.59 -1.63
CA GLN A 27 -49.14 -10.66 -2.18
C GLN A 27 -48.46 -9.29 -2.24
N VAL A 28 -49.20 -8.24 -2.58
CA VAL A 28 -48.66 -6.87 -2.58
C VAL A 28 -48.29 -6.45 -1.16
N GLU A 29 -49.13 -6.76 -0.16
CA GLU A 29 -48.85 -6.45 1.24
C GLU A 29 -47.58 -7.17 1.73
N GLU A 30 -47.44 -8.46 1.43
CA GLU A 30 -46.27 -9.29 1.79
C GLU A 30 -44.98 -8.83 1.09
N LEU A 31 -45.02 -8.52 -0.21
CA LEU A 31 -43.85 -8.02 -0.92
C LEU A 31 -43.45 -6.62 -0.45
N THR A 32 -44.43 -5.79 -0.10
CA THR A 32 -44.17 -4.44 0.42
C THR A 32 -43.46 -4.52 1.78
N THR A 33 -43.88 -5.41 2.68
CA THR A 33 -43.17 -5.63 3.95
C THR A 33 -41.73 -6.10 3.73
N ILE A 34 -41.50 -7.11 2.88
CA ILE A 34 -40.15 -7.63 2.59
C ILE A 34 -39.22 -6.52 2.06
N VAL A 35 -39.67 -5.71 1.11
CA VAL A 35 -38.87 -4.63 0.53
C VAL A 35 -38.53 -3.56 1.58
N THR A 36 -39.49 -3.20 2.44
CA THR A 36 -39.25 -2.20 3.49
C THR A 36 -38.26 -2.69 4.55
N GLU A 37 -38.28 -3.97 4.88
CA GLU A 37 -37.33 -4.59 5.81
C GLU A 37 -35.91 -4.65 5.22
N GLN A 38 -35.77 -5.06 3.95
CA GLN A 38 -34.48 -5.06 3.27
C GLN A 38 -33.89 -3.65 3.12
N GLN A 39 -34.72 -2.64 2.84
CA GLN A 39 -34.27 -1.26 2.75
C GLN A 39 -33.82 -0.72 4.11
N LYS A 40 -34.52 -1.06 5.20
CA LYS A 40 -34.09 -0.73 6.57
C LYS A 40 -32.76 -1.41 6.93
N ALA A 41 -32.60 -2.69 6.61
CA ALA A 41 -31.36 -3.42 6.86
C ALA A 41 -30.16 -2.82 6.10
N LYS A 42 -30.35 -2.47 4.81
CA LYS A 42 -29.32 -1.77 4.01
C LYS A 42 -28.96 -0.41 4.60
N ASN A 43 -29.95 0.40 4.99
CA ASN A 43 -29.70 1.71 5.58
C ASN A 43 -28.97 1.62 6.95
N LEU A 44 -29.28 0.59 7.76
CA LEU A 44 -28.56 0.33 9.01
C LEU A 44 -27.11 -0.10 8.76
N LEU A 45 -26.87 -0.94 7.74
CA LEU A 45 -25.50 -1.33 7.35
C LEU A 45 -24.69 -0.15 6.81
N VAL A 46 -25.30 0.69 5.97
CA VAL A 46 -24.69 1.92 5.44
C VAL A 46 -24.40 2.89 6.58
N SER A 47 -25.34 3.07 7.52
CA SER A 47 -25.10 3.90 8.72
C SER A 47 -23.96 3.37 9.57
N SER A 48 -23.88 2.06 9.79
CA SER A 48 -22.84 1.42 10.61
C SER A 48 -21.45 1.51 9.96
N THR A 49 -21.37 1.35 8.64
CA THR A 49 -20.12 1.51 7.88
C THR A 49 -19.63 2.95 7.88
N TRP A 50 -20.51 3.94 7.68
CA TRP A 50 -20.15 5.35 7.80
C TRP A 50 -19.75 5.75 9.22
N GLU A 51 -20.39 5.19 10.25
CA GLU A 51 -19.99 5.40 11.64
C GLU A 51 -18.57 4.86 11.90
N MET A 52 -18.23 3.69 11.35
CA MET A 52 -16.89 3.11 11.44
C MET A 52 -15.85 3.99 10.72
N VAL A 53 -16.15 4.47 9.52
CA VAL A 53 -15.28 5.38 8.76
C VAL A 53 -15.09 6.70 9.51
N ALA A 54 -16.15 7.27 10.06
CA ALA A 54 -16.09 8.50 10.85
C ALA A 54 -15.22 8.34 12.10
N LYS A 55 -15.35 7.21 12.83
CA LYS A 55 -14.48 6.89 13.97
C LYS A 55 -13.02 6.76 13.58
N ARG A 56 -12.74 6.09 12.45
CA ARG A 56 -11.37 5.95 11.92
C ARG A 56 -10.76 7.30 11.53
N GLN A 57 -11.53 8.16 10.87
CA GLN A 57 -11.09 9.51 10.48
C GLN A 57 -10.86 10.40 11.72
N LEU A 58 -11.74 10.31 12.73
CA LEU A 58 -11.55 11.01 13.99
C LEU A 58 -10.26 10.58 14.70
N GLN A 59 -9.99 9.27 14.78
CA GLN A 59 -8.78 8.75 15.39
C GLN A 59 -7.51 9.18 14.64
N ALA A 60 -7.53 9.13 13.30
CA ALA A 60 -6.43 9.59 12.47
C ALA A 60 -6.14 11.09 12.70
N ARG A 61 -7.20 11.92 12.76
CA ARG A 61 -7.08 13.34 13.10
C ARG A 61 -6.47 13.54 14.49
N LEU A 62 -6.97 12.86 15.52
CA LEU A 62 -6.47 13.00 16.89
C LEU A 62 -4.98 12.62 16.99
N ASN A 63 -4.57 11.55 16.31
CA ASN A 63 -3.17 11.14 16.25
C ASN A 63 -2.30 12.20 15.56
N SER A 64 -2.77 12.75 14.43
CA SER A 64 -2.06 13.82 13.72
C SER A 64 -1.94 15.11 14.55
N GLU A 65 -2.99 15.48 15.30
CA GLU A 65 -2.96 16.64 16.18
C GLU A 65 -2.04 16.41 17.39
N ALA A 66 -1.99 15.20 17.94
CA ALA A 66 -1.09 14.85 19.02
C ALA A 66 0.38 14.95 18.57
N GLU A 67 0.69 14.41 17.38
CA GLU A 67 2.02 14.51 16.80
C GLU A 67 2.37 15.95 16.46
N GLN A 68 1.42 16.72 15.92
CA GLN A 68 1.61 18.15 15.68
C GLN A 68 1.99 18.89 16.98
N ARG A 69 1.27 18.69 18.09
CA ARG A 69 1.61 19.30 19.40
C ARG A 69 3.01 18.89 19.88
N ARG A 70 3.38 17.62 19.69
CA ARG A 70 4.73 17.13 20.01
C ARG A 70 5.80 17.80 19.15
N LEU A 71 5.55 18.00 17.87
CA LEU A 71 6.48 18.69 16.97
C LEU A 71 6.63 20.17 17.34
N TYR A 72 5.55 20.87 17.68
CA TYR A 72 5.63 22.27 18.12
C TYR A 72 6.44 22.43 19.41
N THR A 73 6.21 21.58 20.42
CA THR A 73 7.02 21.59 21.65
C THR A 73 8.49 21.22 21.40
N ALA A 74 8.77 20.31 20.46
CA ALA A 74 10.12 20.00 20.03
C ALA A 74 10.78 21.19 19.29
N ILE A 75 10.04 21.95 18.49
CA ILE A 75 10.53 23.16 17.82
C ILE A 75 10.84 24.25 18.84
N GLU A 76 9.97 24.48 19.82
CA GLU A 76 10.19 25.49 20.88
C GLU A 76 11.44 25.17 21.71
N SER A 77 11.61 23.91 22.13
CA SER A 77 12.80 23.49 22.87
C SER A 77 14.08 23.61 22.05
N ARG A 78 14.04 23.27 20.74
CA ARG A 78 15.17 23.46 19.82
C ARG A 78 15.47 24.94 19.58
N SER A 79 14.46 25.79 19.47
CA SER A 79 14.60 27.24 19.36
C SER A 79 15.28 27.83 20.60
N ALA A 80 14.90 27.38 21.80
CA ALA A 80 15.54 27.80 23.04
C ALA A 80 17.03 27.41 23.11
N VAL A 81 17.41 26.24 22.58
CA VAL A 81 18.81 25.82 22.48
C VAL A 81 19.57 26.65 21.45
N LEU A 82 18.97 26.90 20.27
CA LEU A 82 19.56 27.74 19.24
C LEU A 82 19.79 29.19 19.74
N HIS A 83 18.84 29.76 20.48
CA HIS A 83 19.02 31.08 21.08
C HIS A 83 20.15 31.11 22.12
N LYS A 84 20.30 30.06 22.94
CA LYS A 84 21.41 29.94 23.90
C LYS A 84 22.76 29.82 23.20
N LEU A 85 22.84 29.00 22.14
CA LEU A 85 24.06 28.83 21.35
C LEU A 85 24.41 30.11 20.59
N SER A 86 23.42 30.80 20.01
CA SER A 86 23.63 32.10 19.37
C SER A 86 24.18 33.13 20.36
N GLY A 87 23.67 33.17 21.60
CA GLY A 87 24.19 34.04 22.63
C GLY A 87 25.64 33.72 23.05
N ILE A 88 25.99 32.43 23.11
CA ILE A 88 27.37 32.00 23.39
C ILE A 88 28.31 32.41 22.25
N VAL A 89 27.92 32.17 20.99
CA VAL A 89 28.71 32.57 19.81
C VAL A 89 28.89 34.09 19.75
N GLN A 90 27.87 34.86 20.12
CA GLN A 90 27.95 36.32 20.14
C GLN A 90 28.86 36.84 21.27
N ASN A 91 28.86 36.18 22.42
CA ASN A 91 29.76 36.49 23.55
C ASN A 91 31.21 36.06 23.27
N ASP A 92 31.41 34.95 22.55
CA ASP A 92 32.74 34.46 22.14
C ASP A 92 33.35 35.38 21.05
N LEU A 93 32.51 35.96 20.17
CA LEU A 93 32.96 36.89 19.14
C LEU A 93 33.38 38.27 19.70
N GLU A 94 32.86 38.66 20.87
CA GLU A 94 33.28 39.88 21.58
C GLU A 94 34.54 39.68 22.44
N SER A 95 34.95 38.43 22.70
CA SER A 95 36.03 38.11 23.65
C SER A 95 37.32 37.57 23.02
N ASP A 96 37.37 37.23 21.73
CA ASP A 96 38.60 36.72 21.11
C ASP A 96 38.94 37.37 19.75
N THR A 97 39.76 38.42 19.82
CA THR A 97 40.46 38.99 18.66
C THR A 97 41.87 38.39 18.59
N SER A 98 42.02 37.15 18.09
CA SER A 98 43.30 36.71 17.51
C SER A 98 43.25 35.35 16.80
N TYR A 99 43.83 35.34 15.59
CA TYR A 99 44.33 34.19 14.81
C TYR A 99 43.35 33.28 14.06
N GLY A 100 43.62 33.19 12.74
CA GLY A 100 43.71 31.90 12.06
C GLY A 100 42.60 31.61 11.05
N ASP A 101 42.77 32.14 9.84
CA ASP A 101 41.97 31.88 8.65
C ASP A 101 41.91 30.37 8.34
N ILE A 102 40.83 29.69 8.74
CA ILE A 102 40.47 28.35 8.26
C ILE A 102 39.14 28.48 7.53
N LYS A 103 39.22 28.55 6.20
CA LYS A 103 38.06 28.39 5.31
C LYS A 103 37.51 26.97 5.47
N ILE A 104 36.39 26.85 6.17
CA ILE A 104 35.54 25.65 6.14
C ILE A 104 34.53 25.87 5.01
N GLU A 105 34.74 25.19 3.88
CA GLU A 105 33.73 25.09 2.82
C GLU A 105 32.53 24.26 3.31
N PRO A 106 31.28 24.72 3.13
CA PRO A 106 30.10 23.93 3.41
C PRO A 106 29.77 23.11 2.15
N ASN A 107 30.35 21.93 2.01
CA ASN A 107 30.08 21.07 0.86
C ASN A 107 29.42 19.74 1.28
N TYR A 108 28.18 19.81 1.74
CA TYR A 108 27.22 18.69 1.63
C TYR A 108 26.57 18.69 0.24
N GLN A 109 27.35 18.86 -0.82
CA GLN A 109 26.91 18.50 -2.16
C GLN A 109 26.82 16.98 -2.20
N HIS A 110 25.61 16.47 -2.06
CA HIS A 110 25.29 15.09 -2.40
C HIS A 110 25.65 14.94 -3.87
N LYS A 111 26.78 14.26 -4.14
CA LYS A 111 27.23 14.01 -5.50
C LYS A 111 26.07 13.32 -6.22
N ARG A 112 25.51 14.00 -7.22
CA ARG A 112 24.56 13.40 -8.17
C ARG A 112 25.17 12.07 -8.60
N LEU A 113 24.50 10.97 -8.22
CA LEU A 113 24.93 9.62 -8.55
C LEU A 113 24.92 9.52 -10.07
N ARG A 114 26.11 9.64 -10.66
CA ARG A 114 26.38 9.24 -12.03
C ARG A 114 26.17 7.73 -12.05
N VAL A 115 25.24 7.26 -12.88
CA VAL A 115 25.02 5.83 -13.17
C VAL A 115 26.38 5.16 -13.27
N LYS A 116 26.75 4.39 -12.25
CA LYS A 116 27.95 3.56 -12.32
C LYS A 116 27.59 2.41 -13.28
N PRO A 117 28.56 1.90 -14.06
CA PRO A 117 28.37 0.68 -14.86
C PRO A 117 27.77 -0.50 -14.06
N SER A 118 27.92 -0.50 -12.73
CA SER A 118 27.38 -1.46 -11.76
C SER A 118 25.85 -1.54 -11.66
N ASP A 119 25.10 -0.45 -11.95
CA ASP A 119 23.63 -0.49 -11.78
C ASP A 119 22.95 -1.14 -12.98
N ALA A 120 23.52 -1.04 -14.18
CA ALA A 120 23.00 -1.72 -15.36
C ALA A 120 23.10 -3.24 -15.20
N GLU A 121 24.24 -3.75 -14.73
CA GLU A 121 24.42 -5.19 -14.45
C GLU A 121 23.42 -5.70 -13.40
N PHE A 122 23.14 -4.89 -12.37
CA PHE A 122 22.09 -5.16 -11.39
C PHE A 122 20.72 -5.32 -12.06
N TYR A 123 20.30 -4.33 -12.87
CA TYR A 123 18.99 -4.38 -13.51
C TYR A 123 18.88 -5.53 -14.49
N GLU A 124 19.91 -5.80 -15.29
CA GLU A 124 19.92 -6.93 -16.22
C GLU A 124 19.77 -8.28 -15.49
N ALA A 125 20.39 -8.44 -14.31
CA ALA A 125 20.21 -9.64 -13.51
C ALA A 125 18.77 -9.74 -12.96
N TYR A 126 18.26 -8.67 -12.34
CA TYR A 126 16.94 -8.68 -11.70
C TYR A 126 15.82 -8.85 -12.73
N LEU A 127 15.94 -8.19 -13.89
CA LEU A 127 15.01 -8.30 -15.00
C LEU A 127 14.98 -9.71 -15.60
N ARG A 128 16.12 -10.40 -15.66
CA ARG A 128 16.21 -11.79 -16.15
C ARG A 128 15.45 -12.76 -15.23
N ASP A 129 15.44 -12.49 -13.93
CA ASP A 129 14.80 -13.37 -12.95
C ASP A 129 13.27 -13.23 -12.91
N LEU A 130 12.71 -12.10 -13.40
CA LEU A 130 11.28 -11.81 -13.29
C LEU A 130 10.39 -12.86 -13.96
N ASP A 131 10.81 -13.45 -15.08
CA ASP A 131 10.02 -14.48 -15.76
C ASP A 131 9.97 -15.78 -14.93
N GLY A 132 11.09 -16.13 -14.28
CA GLY A 132 11.17 -17.28 -13.37
C GLY A 132 10.38 -17.07 -12.08
N ILE A 133 10.37 -15.83 -11.56
CA ILE A 133 9.56 -15.43 -10.41
C ILE A 133 8.07 -15.46 -10.76
N TYR A 134 7.70 -15.00 -11.95
CA TYR A 134 6.34 -15.10 -12.45
C TYR A 134 5.86 -16.55 -12.57
N ALA A 135 6.71 -17.46 -13.06
CA ALA A 135 6.38 -18.88 -13.15
C ALA A 135 6.06 -19.52 -11.77
N GLN A 136 6.59 -18.97 -10.67
CA GLN A 136 6.34 -19.45 -9.30
C GLN A 136 5.07 -18.88 -8.65
N THR A 137 4.31 -18.02 -9.35
CA THR A 137 3.20 -17.28 -8.76
C THR A 137 2.13 -18.18 -8.13
N ASP A 138 1.76 -19.29 -8.77
CA ASP A 138 0.69 -20.15 -8.23
C ASP A 138 1.17 -20.94 -7.02
N GLU A 139 2.41 -21.44 -7.06
CA GLU A 139 3.03 -22.14 -5.94
C GLU A 139 3.11 -21.24 -4.70
N ILE A 140 3.60 -20.00 -4.85
CA ILE A 140 3.74 -19.08 -3.71
C ILE A 140 2.38 -18.68 -3.13
N LEU A 141 1.34 -18.53 -3.96
CA LEU A 141 -0.01 -18.28 -3.46
C LEU A 141 -0.53 -19.47 -2.65
N THR A 142 -0.36 -20.71 -3.14
CA THR A 142 -0.82 -21.91 -2.42
C THR A 142 -0.08 -22.13 -1.12
N VAL A 143 1.26 -22.04 -1.11
CA VAL A 143 2.08 -22.24 0.11
C VAL A 143 1.70 -21.25 1.22
N ASN A 144 1.30 -20.03 0.84
CA ASN A 144 0.94 -18.98 1.78
C ASN A 144 -0.59 -18.84 2.02
N GLY A 145 -1.38 -19.80 1.52
CA GLY A 145 -2.84 -19.82 1.69
C GLY A 145 -3.59 -18.69 0.98
N LEU A 146 -2.96 -18.01 0.02
CA LEU A 146 -3.54 -16.95 -0.80
C LEU A 146 -4.21 -17.48 -2.09
N ASP A 147 -4.24 -18.79 -2.30
CA ASP A 147 -4.87 -19.44 -3.44
C ASP A 147 -6.40 -19.22 -3.48
N SER A 148 -7.03 -19.22 -2.30
CA SER A 148 -8.48 -19.02 -2.18
C SER A 148 -8.93 -17.68 -2.75
N THR A 149 -9.88 -17.73 -3.69
CA THR A 149 -10.57 -16.57 -4.24
C THR A 149 -11.88 -16.26 -3.49
N ASP A 150 -12.16 -16.94 -2.38
CA ASP A 150 -13.36 -16.67 -1.59
C ASP A 150 -13.24 -15.32 -0.86
N THR A 151 -14.40 -14.66 -0.74
CA THR A 151 -14.64 -13.43 0.00
C THR A 151 -14.59 -13.64 1.52
N ALA A 152 -14.78 -14.88 2.00
CA ALA A 152 -14.69 -15.27 3.40
C ALA A 152 -13.24 -15.39 3.92
N TRP A 153 -12.36 -14.46 3.53
CA TRP A 153 -11.02 -14.39 4.08
C TRP A 153 -11.06 -13.75 5.48
N GLY A 154 -10.26 -14.26 6.42
CA GLY A 154 -10.05 -13.63 7.71
C GLY A 154 -9.39 -12.25 7.56
N ASP A 155 -9.31 -11.47 8.64
CA ASP A 155 -8.69 -10.14 8.57
C ASP A 155 -7.30 -10.20 7.92
N PRO A 156 -6.97 -9.28 7.00
CA PRO A 156 -5.71 -9.32 6.27
C PRO A 156 -4.53 -9.24 7.25
N GLN A 157 -3.55 -10.14 7.09
CA GLN A 157 -2.32 -10.14 7.88
C GLN A 157 -1.35 -9.08 7.34
N ARG A 158 -1.72 -7.80 7.51
CA ARG A 158 -0.90 -6.63 7.13
C ARG A 158 0.27 -6.41 8.08
N LYS A 159 1.05 -7.45 8.33
CA LYS A 159 2.25 -7.40 9.16
C LYS A 159 3.28 -8.35 8.59
N TRP A 160 4.53 -7.93 8.72
CA TRP A 160 5.66 -8.80 8.47
C TRP A 160 5.69 -9.93 9.50
N LYS A 161 5.83 -11.14 9.01
CA LYS A 161 6.12 -12.32 9.83
C LYS A 161 7.56 -12.74 9.57
N GLU A 162 8.36 -12.83 10.63
CA GLU A 162 9.70 -13.41 10.56
C GLU A 162 9.58 -14.93 10.44
N GLU A 163 10.27 -15.49 9.44
CA GLU A 163 10.42 -16.93 9.29
C GLU A 163 11.72 -17.36 9.96
N ASN A 164 11.62 -17.71 11.24
CA ASN A 164 12.74 -17.99 12.15
C ASN A 164 13.71 -19.09 11.65
N THR A 165 13.28 -19.94 10.73
CA THR A 165 14.12 -21.02 10.18
C THR A 165 15.05 -20.55 9.06
N ASN A 166 14.65 -19.52 8.31
CA ASN A 166 15.31 -19.12 7.07
C ASN A 166 15.75 -17.64 7.05
N GLY A 167 15.48 -16.88 8.12
CA GLY A 167 15.99 -15.52 8.31
C GLY A 167 15.41 -14.50 7.32
N TYR A 168 14.20 -14.72 6.82
CA TYR A 168 13.50 -13.78 5.95
C TYR A 168 12.18 -13.32 6.58
N TYR A 169 11.65 -12.21 6.08
CA TYR A 169 10.36 -11.67 6.47
C TYR A 169 9.36 -11.83 5.34
N MET A 170 8.11 -12.10 5.68
CA MET A 170 7.01 -12.19 4.72
C MET A 170 5.89 -11.21 5.03
N TYR A 171 5.41 -10.55 3.98
CA TYR A 171 4.22 -9.72 3.99
C TYR A 171 3.14 -10.38 3.13
N LEU A 172 1.94 -10.55 3.69
CA LEU A 172 0.79 -11.15 3.01
C LEU A 172 -0.42 -10.23 3.15
N ASP A 173 -0.99 -9.79 2.03
CA ASP A 173 -2.21 -9.01 2.03
C ASP A 173 -3.20 -9.58 1.03
N LYS A 174 -4.48 -9.52 1.40
CA LYS A 174 -5.59 -9.92 0.54
C LYS A 174 -6.70 -8.89 0.71
N GLN A 175 -7.08 -8.25 -0.38
CA GLN A 175 -8.05 -7.17 -0.38
C GLN A 175 -9.03 -7.30 -1.53
N ILE A 176 -10.30 -7.03 -1.25
CA ILE A 176 -11.35 -6.85 -2.25
C ILE A 176 -11.48 -5.37 -2.50
N LEU A 177 -11.30 -4.98 -3.75
CA LEU A 177 -11.41 -3.62 -4.23
C LEU A 177 -12.79 -3.46 -4.89
N PRO A 178 -13.59 -2.44 -4.52
CA PRO A 178 -14.95 -2.26 -4.99
C PRO A 178 -15.02 -1.66 -6.41
N PHE A 179 -14.09 -2.07 -7.27
CA PHE A 179 -13.88 -1.51 -8.61
C PHE A 179 -13.70 -2.63 -9.64
N GLY A 180 -13.98 -2.34 -10.90
CA GLY A 180 -13.88 -3.29 -12.00
C GLY A 180 -12.44 -3.72 -12.28
N PHE A 181 -12.28 -4.97 -12.75
CA PHE A 181 -10.97 -5.60 -12.96
C PHE A 181 -10.06 -4.85 -13.94
N GLU A 182 -10.58 -4.46 -15.11
CA GLU A 182 -9.78 -3.80 -16.15
C GLU A 182 -9.26 -2.44 -15.69
N GLU A 183 -10.16 -1.62 -15.12
CA GLU A 183 -9.81 -0.30 -14.61
C GLU A 183 -8.81 -0.39 -13.47
N THR A 184 -9.09 -1.27 -12.49
CA THR A 184 -8.17 -1.53 -11.37
C THR A 184 -6.81 -1.96 -11.87
N SER A 185 -6.74 -2.84 -12.88
CA SER A 185 -5.48 -3.34 -13.43
C SER A 185 -4.66 -2.23 -14.10
N GLU A 186 -5.28 -1.37 -14.89
CA GLU A 186 -4.57 -0.25 -15.53
C GLU A 186 -4.09 0.78 -14.50
N LYS A 187 -4.96 1.18 -13.56
CA LYS A 187 -4.57 2.16 -12.52
C LYS A 187 -3.52 1.61 -11.57
N LEU A 188 -3.58 0.32 -11.23
CA LEU A 188 -2.57 -0.31 -10.39
C LEU A 188 -1.20 -0.25 -11.06
N TRP A 189 -1.10 -0.59 -12.35
CA TRP A 189 0.17 -0.48 -13.08
C TRP A 189 0.73 0.95 -13.08
N GLN A 190 -0.14 1.97 -13.19
CA GLN A 190 0.27 3.38 -13.13
C GLN A 190 0.87 3.77 -11.77
N VAL A 191 0.36 3.23 -10.66
CA VAL A 191 0.85 3.55 -9.31
C VAL A 191 2.02 2.66 -8.86
N CYS A 192 2.23 1.51 -9.52
CA CYS A 192 3.38 0.62 -9.28
C CYS A 192 4.73 1.26 -9.63
N ASP A 193 4.75 2.33 -10.40
CA ASP A 193 5.95 3.16 -10.64
C ASP A 193 6.36 4.01 -9.43
N LEU A 194 5.63 3.90 -8.30
CA LEU A 194 5.87 4.63 -7.05
C LEU A 194 6.04 6.15 -7.27
N PRO A 195 5.06 6.86 -7.86
CA PRO A 195 5.19 8.28 -8.21
C PRO A 195 5.42 9.21 -7.01
N HIS A 196 5.23 8.74 -5.78
CA HIS A 196 5.54 9.48 -4.55
C HIS A 196 7.04 9.44 -4.18
N ARG A 197 7.83 8.51 -4.73
CA ARG A 197 9.26 8.31 -4.44
C ARG A 197 10.16 9.05 -5.45
N GLN A 198 10.31 10.36 -5.29
CA GLN A 198 11.04 11.21 -6.26
C GLN A 198 12.47 11.59 -5.86
N GLN A 199 12.89 11.32 -4.62
CA GLN A 199 14.22 11.69 -4.16
C GLN A 199 15.29 10.86 -4.88
N ASP A 200 16.21 11.54 -5.57
CA ASP A 200 17.30 10.94 -6.36
C ASP A 200 16.83 9.86 -7.35
N ARG A 201 15.60 10.02 -7.86
CA ARG A 201 14.97 9.07 -8.76
C ARG A 201 15.70 9.00 -10.10
N GLN A 202 16.00 7.79 -10.56
CA GLN A 202 16.62 7.53 -11.87
C GLN A 202 15.95 6.33 -12.54
N ALA A 203 15.40 6.53 -13.74
CA ALA A 203 14.82 5.44 -14.53
C ALA A 203 15.90 4.67 -15.29
N TYR A 204 15.72 3.35 -15.37
CA TYR A 204 16.52 2.45 -16.21
C TYR A 204 15.70 2.04 -17.45
N ASN A 205 16.14 2.53 -18.62
CA ASN A 205 15.43 2.31 -19.88
C ASN A 205 15.92 1.07 -20.67
N GLY A 206 16.76 0.22 -20.07
CA GLY A 206 17.34 -0.95 -20.75
C GLY A 206 16.44 -2.18 -20.81
N ALA A 207 15.23 -2.13 -20.24
CA ALA A 207 14.37 -3.31 -20.06
C ALA A 207 13.70 -3.85 -21.34
N GLY A 208 13.81 -3.17 -22.48
CA GLY A 208 13.32 -3.62 -23.80
C GLY A 208 11.79 -3.56 -24.00
N ASP A 209 10.99 -3.69 -22.95
CA ASP A 209 9.52 -3.59 -22.97
C ASP A 209 9.02 -2.56 -21.94
N PRO A 210 9.05 -1.26 -22.27
CA PRO A 210 8.68 -0.19 -21.33
C PRO A 210 7.18 -0.16 -20.98
N ASP A 211 6.32 -0.80 -21.78
CA ASP A 211 4.88 -0.81 -21.54
C ASP A 211 4.49 -1.79 -20.43
N ASN A 212 5.31 -2.82 -20.20
CA ASN A 212 5.06 -3.84 -19.18
C ASN A 212 6.18 -3.99 -18.16
N THR A 213 7.32 -3.32 -18.35
CA THR A 213 8.47 -3.43 -17.47
C THR A 213 8.98 -2.05 -17.09
N VAL A 214 9.13 -1.82 -15.78
CA VAL A 214 9.72 -0.60 -15.24
C VAL A 214 10.89 -0.97 -14.35
N ALA A 215 11.95 -0.16 -14.41
CA ALA A 215 13.10 -0.31 -13.55
C ALA A 215 13.60 1.08 -13.17
N PHE A 216 13.84 1.31 -11.88
CA PHE A 216 14.26 2.62 -11.39
C PHE A 216 14.97 2.53 -10.04
N THR A 217 15.78 3.53 -9.77
CA THR A 217 16.42 3.76 -8.47
C THR A 217 15.75 4.94 -7.81
N PHE A 218 15.63 4.93 -6.48
CA PHE A 218 15.28 6.10 -5.69
C PHE A 218 15.91 5.99 -4.30
N ARG A 219 15.93 7.11 -3.57
CA ARG A 219 16.42 7.16 -2.20
C ARG A 219 15.27 7.40 -1.23
N ASN A 220 15.24 6.61 -0.16
CA ASN A 220 14.39 6.88 1.00
C ASN A 220 15.21 7.51 2.10
N THR A 221 14.76 8.67 2.56
CA THR A 221 15.36 9.36 3.71
C THR A 221 14.34 9.42 4.82
N THR A 222 14.72 8.93 6.01
CA THR A 222 13.88 9.01 7.20
C THR A 222 14.66 9.59 8.37
N ARG A 223 13.93 9.98 9.41
CA ARG A 223 14.51 10.43 10.67
C ARG A 223 14.22 9.39 11.75
N LEU A 224 15.28 8.80 12.30
CA LEU A 224 15.20 7.85 13.41
C LEU A 224 14.73 8.53 14.70
N ASN A 225 14.27 7.74 15.66
CA ASN A 225 13.89 8.20 17.01
C ASN A 225 15.02 8.95 17.73
N SER A 226 16.28 8.61 17.41
CA SER A 226 17.49 9.32 17.89
C SER A 226 17.63 10.74 17.33
N GLY A 227 16.77 11.15 16.40
CA GLY A 227 16.84 12.43 15.67
C GLY A 227 17.81 12.42 14.50
N ARG A 228 18.57 11.34 14.29
CA ARG A 228 19.48 11.17 13.15
C ARG A 228 18.69 10.99 11.87
N VAL A 229 19.16 11.62 10.79
CA VAL A 229 18.65 11.38 9.45
C VAL A 229 19.46 10.26 8.83
N VAL A 230 18.77 9.25 8.30
CA VAL A 230 19.35 8.09 7.63
C VAL A 230 18.74 7.92 6.26
N SER A 231 19.45 7.23 5.37
CA SER A 231 18.97 6.96 4.02
C SER A 231 19.26 5.53 3.58
N VAL A 232 18.39 5.06 2.69
CA VAL A 232 18.48 3.76 2.01
C VAL A 232 18.28 4.02 0.52
N LEU A 233 19.18 3.49 -0.30
CA LEU A 233 19.06 3.52 -1.75
C LEU A 233 18.31 2.26 -2.19
N GLN A 234 17.18 2.41 -2.88
CA GLN A 234 16.40 1.29 -3.40
C GLN A 234 16.49 1.24 -4.91
N ARG A 235 16.76 0.05 -5.44
CA ARG A 235 16.66 -0.27 -6.87
C ARG A 235 15.54 -1.27 -7.06
N VAL A 236 14.60 -0.96 -7.94
CA VAL A 236 13.40 -1.76 -8.19
C VAL A 236 13.35 -2.14 -9.67
N ALA A 237 13.03 -3.41 -9.94
CA ALA A 237 12.69 -3.89 -11.27
C ALA A 237 11.34 -4.64 -11.18
N SER A 238 10.36 -4.20 -11.95
CA SER A 238 8.99 -4.72 -11.91
C SER A 238 8.49 -5.03 -13.31
N ARG A 239 7.72 -6.11 -13.46
CA ARG A 239 7.05 -6.47 -14.71
C ARG A 239 5.61 -6.90 -14.48
N ARG A 240 4.70 -6.47 -15.34
CA ARG A 240 3.32 -6.98 -15.39
C ARG A 240 3.15 -8.07 -16.45
N TYR A 241 2.32 -9.04 -16.14
CA TYR A 241 1.89 -10.13 -17.02
C TYR A 241 0.38 -10.18 -17.02
N ARG A 242 -0.24 -10.15 -18.20
CA ARG A 242 -1.70 -10.10 -18.35
C ARG A 242 -2.23 -11.33 -19.07
N THR A 243 -3.36 -11.79 -18.60
CA THR A 243 -4.26 -12.74 -19.26
C THR A 243 -5.68 -12.20 -19.15
N THR A 244 -6.66 -12.82 -19.81
CA THR A 244 -8.05 -12.34 -19.83
C THR A 244 -8.67 -12.13 -18.45
N ASN A 245 -8.33 -12.99 -17.47
CA ASN A 245 -8.96 -12.97 -16.14
C ASN A 245 -7.92 -12.86 -15.01
N ARG A 246 -6.72 -12.36 -15.30
CA ARG A 246 -5.66 -12.24 -14.30
C ARG A 246 -4.58 -11.30 -14.77
N MET A 247 -4.18 -10.38 -13.89
CA MET A 247 -2.93 -9.65 -14.01
C MET A 247 -2.01 -10.05 -12.85
N VAL A 248 -0.73 -10.24 -13.13
CA VAL A 248 0.30 -10.45 -12.13
C VAL A 248 1.36 -9.40 -12.32
N ILE A 249 1.70 -8.68 -11.26
CA ILE A 249 2.88 -7.83 -11.21
C ILE A 249 3.88 -8.56 -10.32
N VAL A 250 5.07 -8.82 -10.86
CA VAL A 250 6.19 -9.31 -10.04
C VAL A 250 7.27 -8.25 -10.00
N TRP A 251 7.99 -8.21 -8.90
CA TRP A 251 9.12 -7.31 -8.76
C TRP A 251 10.23 -7.93 -7.95
N ARG A 252 11.41 -7.38 -8.17
CA ARG A 252 12.54 -7.51 -7.28
C ARG A 252 13.03 -6.14 -6.85
N SER A 253 13.45 -6.02 -5.60
CA SER A 253 14.09 -4.81 -5.08
C SER A 253 15.36 -5.13 -4.31
N LEU A 254 16.31 -4.21 -4.35
CA LEU A 254 17.49 -4.23 -3.48
C LEU A 254 17.53 -2.91 -2.72
N ALA A 255 17.47 -3.02 -1.39
CA ALA A 255 17.69 -1.92 -0.47
C ALA A 255 19.16 -1.94 -0.02
N GLU A 256 19.89 -0.86 -0.27
CA GLU A 256 21.27 -0.67 0.20
C GLU A 256 21.30 0.45 1.25
N GLY A 257 21.78 0.12 2.45
CA GLY A 257 21.92 1.07 3.54
C GLY A 257 23.06 2.07 3.31
N GLU A 258 22.83 3.33 3.65
CA GLU A 258 23.83 4.40 3.59
C GLU A 258 24.18 4.91 5.01
N GLY A 259 25.33 5.58 5.14
CA GLY A 259 25.75 6.16 6.41
C GLY A 259 25.94 5.11 7.50
N ILE A 260 25.15 5.15 8.57
CA ILE A 260 25.23 4.17 9.66
C ILE A 260 24.80 2.75 9.25
N PHE A 261 24.08 2.61 8.13
CA PHE A 261 23.66 1.33 7.57
C PHE A 261 24.57 0.84 6.44
N THR A 262 25.72 1.51 6.21
CA THR A 262 26.66 1.12 5.16
C THR A 262 27.07 -0.35 5.32
N GLY A 263 26.92 -1.13 4.25
CA GLY A 263 27.22 -2.57 4.25
C GLY A 263 26.04 -3.46 4.64
N MET A 264 24.89 -2.88 4.99
CA MET A 264 23.64 -3.58 5.18
C MET A 264 22.83 -3.51 3.89
N ASN A 265 22.42 -4.67 3.41
CA ASN A 265 21.57 -4.77 2.24
C ASN A 265 20.37 -5.64 2.53
N ALA A 266 19.39 -5.62 1.64
CA ALA A 266 18.38 -6.64 1.62
C ALA A 266 17.72 -6.78 0.28
N ASP A 267 17.40 -8.03 -0.02
CA ASP A 267 16.73 -8.41 -1.25
C ASP A 267 15.25 -8.59 -1.00
N GLU A 268 14.44 -8.08 -1.92
CA GLU A 268 13.00 -8.24 -1.92
C GLU A 268 12.58 -8.95 -3.20
N THR A 269 11.64 -9.88 -3.06
CA THR A 269 10.90 -10.44 -4.18
C THR A 269 9.42 -10.37 -3.84
N GLY A 270 8.60 -9.86 -4.76
CA GLY A 270 7.18 -9.71 -4.50
C GLY A 270 6.29 -9.99 -5.70
N TRP A 271 5.02 -10.26 -5.37
CA TRP A 271 3.93 -10.56 -6.27
C TRP A 271 2.70 -9.75 -5.86
N ALA A 272 2.04 -9.16 -6.84
CA ALA A 272 0.68 -8.65 -6.73
C ALA A 272 -0.17 -9.34 -7.79
N VAL A 273 -1.14 -10.14 -7.35
CA VAL A 273 -2.02 -10.93 -8.20
C VAL A 273 -3.42 -10.35 -8.13
N ILE A 274 -3.93 -9.95 -9.28
CA ILE A 274 -5.21 -9.29 -9.46
C ILE A 274 -6.09 -10.22 -10.29
N THR A 275 -7.28 -10.52 -9.78
CA THR A 275 -8.26 -11.39 -10.44
C THR A 275 -9.66 -10.79 -10.32
N PRO A 276 -10.50 -10.91 -11.35
CA PRO A 276 -11.86 -10.40 -11.30
C PRO A 276 -12.70 -11.19 -10.28
N LEU A 277 -13.51 -10.47 -9.52
CA LEU A 277 -14.73 -10.98 -8.91
C LEU A 277 -15.92 -10.43 -9.73
N LYS A 278 -17.16 -10.79 -9.38
CA LYS A 278 -18.36 -10.45 -10.18
C LYS A 278 -18.40 -8.98 -10.65
N SER A 279 -18.30 -8.04 -9.71
CA SER A 279 -18.28 -6.59 -9.96
C SER A 279 -17.17 -5.89 -9.21
N GLU A 280 -16.26 -6.67 -8.63
CA GLU A 280 -15.19 -6.23 -7.75
C GLU A 280 -13.89 -6.87 -8.22
N THR A 281 -12.79 -6.51 -7.59
CA THR A 281 -11.48 -7.04 -7.93
C THR A 281 -10.81 -7.60 -6.69
N LEU A 282 -10.32 -8.84 -6.76
CA LEU A 282 -9.50 -9.41 -5.71
C LEU A 282 -8.03 -9.11 -5.99
N MET A 283 -7.35 -8.43 -5.07
CA MET A 283 -5.91 -8.23 -5.08
C MET A 283 -5.27 -9.01 -3.94
N ARG A 284 -4.23 -9.76 -4.27
CA ARG A 284 -3.42 -10.55 -3.34
C ARG A 284 -1.97 -10.13 -3.48
N THR A 285 -1.34 -9.80 -2.37
CA THR A 285 0.04 -9.32 -2.33
C THR A 285 0.86 -10.26 -1.47
N CYS A 286 2.01 -10.69 -1.98
CA CYS A 286 2.99 -11.46 -1.25
C CYS A 286 4.36 -10.81 -1.45
N MET A 287 5.07 -10.51 -0.38
CA MET A 287 6.43 -9.99 -0.44
C MET A 287 7.32 -10.81 0.47
N ARG A 288 8.51 -11.16 -0.03
CA ARG A 288 9.55 -11.84 0.72
C ARG A 288 10.76 -10.94 0.78
N TYR A 289 11.24 -10.69 1.98
CA TYR A 289 12.36 -9.80 2.26
C TYR A 289 13.48 -10.56 2.97
N VAL A 290 14.70 -10.54 2.40
CA VAL A 290 15.87 -11.27 2.89
C VAL A 290 16.96 -10.26 3.26
N PRO A 291 17.16 -9.98 4.56
CA PRO A 291 18.27 -9.16 5.01
C PRO A 291 19.61 -9.84 4.69
N MET A 292 20.59 -9.04 4.25
CA MET A 292 21.95 -9.45 3.94
C MET A 292 22.91 -8.50 4.65
N HIS A 293 23.43 -8.93 5.81
CA HIS A 293 24.44 -8.18 6.56
C HIS A 293 25.61 -9.11 6.88
N PHE A 294 26.83 -8.57 6.81
CA PHE A 294 28.07 -9.34 6.90
C PHE A 294 28.99 -8.84 8.02
N THR A 295 28.50 -8.57 9.24
CA THR A 295 29.36 -8.25 10.40
C THR A 295 28.67 -8.56 11.74
N GLY A 296 29.46 -8.84 12.79
CA GLY A 296 28.99 -9.49 14.04
C GLY A 296 29.34 -8.77 15.35
N SER A 297 29.36 -7.43 15.40
CA SER A 297 29.52 -6.69 16.66
C SER A 297 28.18 -6.19 17.23
N LEU A 298 28.10 -6.02 18.57
CA LEU A 298 26.88 -5.58 19.26
C LEU A 298 26.36 -4.18 18.82
N LYS A 299 27.27 -3.28 18.40
CA LYS A 299 26.87 -1.97 17.85
C LYS A 299 26.25 -2.10 16.46
N GLU A 300 26.64 -3.14 15.71
CA GLU A 300 26.05 -3.46 14.42
C GLU A 300 24.69 -4.12 14.59
N GLU A 301 24.47 -4.94 15.63
CA GLU A 301 23.16 -5.57 15.87
C GLU A 301 22.01 -4.55 15.99
N TYR A 302 22.22 -3.44 16.72
CA TYR A 302 21.20 -2.40 16.83
C TYR A 302 20.93 -1.71 15.48
N ALA A 303 21.99 -1.40 14.74
CA ALA A 303 21.87 -0.77 13.43
C ALA A 303 21.26 -1.72 12.39
N VAL A 304 21.54 -3.03 12.45
CA VAL A 304 20.92 -4.08 11.62
C VAL A 304 19.43 -4.16 11.91
N LYS A 305 19.05 -4.11 13.19
CA LYS A 305 17.64 -4.08 13.58
C LYS A 305 16.95 -2.81 13.06
N GLU A 306 17.51 -1.63 13.28
CA GLU A 306 16.95 -0.36 12.78
C GLU A 306 16.84 -0.35 11.24
N PHE A 307 17.84 -0.88 10.52
CA PHE A 307 17.79 -1.02 9.08
C PHE A 307 16.68 -1.97 8.62
N THR A 308 16.58 -3.13 9.27
CA THR A 308 15.55 -4.13 8.94
C THR A 308 14.16 -3.55 9.18
N GLU A 309 13.92 -2.95 10.35
CA GLU A 309 12.65 -2.29 10.66
C GLU A 309 12.32 -1.20 9.64
N LEU A 310 13.29 -0.34 9.31
CA LEU A 310 13.11 0.73 8.32
C LEU A 310 12.62 0.22 6.96
N VAL A 311 13.23 -0.83 6.43
CA VAL A 311 12.86 -1.29 5.09
C VAL A 311 11.54 -2.06 5.11
N LEU A 312 11.27 -2.84 6.17
CA LEU A 312 9.98 -3.48 6.36
C LEU A 312 8.85 -2.44 6.48
N GLU A 313 9.07 -1.37 7.24
CA GLU A 313 8.15 -0.23 7.34
C GLU A 313 7.95 0.45 5.99
N THR A 314 9.03 0.70 5.26
CA THR A 314 8.98 1.29 3.91
C THR A 314 8.11 0.47 2.95
N GLY A 315 8.28 -0.86 2.90
CA GLY A 315 7.46 -1.72 2.03
C GLY A 315 5.98 -1.77 2.45
N ALA A 316 5.71 -1.72 3.75
CA ALA A 316 4.34 -1.63 4.26
C ALA A 316 3.69 -0.27 3.93
N GLU A 317 4.45 0.83 4.07
CA GLU A 317 4.03 2.18 3.65
C GLU A 317 3.70 2.22 2.15
N GLU A 318 4.55 1.63 1.31
CA GLU A 318 4.34 1.59 -0.15
C GLU A 318 3.05 0.86 -0.51
N THR A 319 2.75 -0.26 0.16
CA THR A 319 1.49 -1.00 -0.04
C THR A 319 0.27 -0.13 0.30
N VAL A 320 0.35 0.64 1.39
CA VAL A 320 -0.72 1.56 1.82
C VAL A 320 -0.86 2.73 0.83
N GLU A 321 0.25 3.35 0.42
CA GLU A 321 0.25 4.46 -0.53
C GLU A 321 -0.26 4.03 -1.91
N ILE A 322 0.14 2.87 -2.41
CA ILE A 322 -0.37 2.28 -3.65
C ILE A 322 -1.88 2.08 -3.56
N THR A 323 -2.37 1.46 -2.48
CA THR A 323 -3.81 1.18 -2.31
C THR A 323 -4.62 2.48 -2.19
N ASN A 324 -4.09 3.49 -1.48
CA ASN A 324 -4.72 4.80 -1.37
C ASN A 324 -4.74 5.56 -2.71
N ALA A 325 -3.63 5.54 -3.44
CA ALA A 325 -3.51 6.17 -4.75
C ALA A 325 -4.46 5.51 -5.77
N LEU A 326 -4.53 4.17 -5.75
CA LEU A 326 -5.46 3.39 -6.55
C LEU A 326 -6.91 3.80 -6.28
N GLY A 327 -7.33 3.84 -5.01
CA GLY A 327 -8.68 4.29 -4.64
C GLY A 327 -8.98 5.72 -5.10
N LYS A 328 -8.02 6.64 -5.01
CA LYS A 328 -8.20 8.03 -5.49
C LYS A 328 -8.32 8.13 -7.01
N LEU A 329 -7.62 7.29 -7.77
CA LEU A 329 -7.68 7.29 -9.23
C LEU A 329 -9.01 6.71 -9.72
N LEU A 330 -9.49 5.64 -9.08
CA LEU A 330 -10.74 4.96 -9.44
C LEU A 330 -11.97 5.79 -9.06
N LEU A 331 -11.88 6.68 -8.06
CA LEU A 331 -12.96 7.61 -7.70
C LEU A 331 -13.01 8.90 -8.53
N LYS A 332 -12.02 9.15 -9.39
CA LYS A 332 -11.95 10.36 -10.24
C LYS A 332 -12.53 10.16 -11.64
N ASP A 333 -12.78 8.91 -12.03
CA ASP A 333 -13.30 8.53 -13.34
C ASP A 333 -14.83 8.26 -13.31
N GLU A 334 -15.49 8.45 -12.15
CA GLU A 334 -16.95 8.64 -11.99
C GLU A 334 -17.33 10.12 -12.03
#